data_AF-A0A0D1K0B8-F1
#
_entry.id   AF-A0A0D1K0B8-F1
#
_cell.length_a   1.000
_cell.length_b   1.000
_cell.length_c   1.000
_cell.angle_alpha   90.00
_cell.angle_beta   90.00
_cell.angle_gamma   90.00
#
_symmetry.space_group_name_H-M   'P 1'
#
loop_
_entity.id
_entity.type
_entity.pdbx_description
1 polymer ?
#
loop_
_entity_poly.entity_id
_entity_poly.type
_entity_poly.pdbx_seq_one_letter_code
_entity_poly.pdbx_strand_id
1 'polypeptide(L)'
;MNESFVAAARDTVKAAAMRRRSSLALVLSALTLAGCAQRPVAGVDMLTMLAKARAHQTPAQQRAAMVADIRADIRSNDPAADTPALARALAAIGTIPREDFVDARGRAAAYVDLPQDIGHGQTISDPYVVAVMTAALDLPADRSAHVLDIGTGSGYQAAVLATVAARVALVEIVAPLARMAAARLRRMGYATVTVRAGDGFLGWPEQAPFDGIVVAASATAVPQPLVDQLKVGGRIVMPIGPSDTSTQLLRMTKRADGTLDRCPLGPALFVPFTGGRVPPFAARALTDRSIPLCFRAPIVGVL
;
A
#
# COMPACT_ATOMS: atom_id res chain seq x y z
N MET A 1 26.78 23.84 -49.82
CA MET A 1 27.91 22.97 -49.43
C MET A 1 27.74 22.61 -47.96
N ASN A 2 27.62 21.35 -47.55
CA ASN A 2 27.50 20.13 -48.33
C ASN A 2 26.88 19.04 -47.44
N GLU A 3 25.93 18.29 -48.01
CA GLU A 3 25.17 17.19 -47.41
C GLU A 3 26.00 15.91 -47.15
N SER A 4 27.30 16.01 -46.88
CA SER A 4 28.19 14.85 -46.86
C SER A 4 28.41 14.20 -45.49
N PHE A 5 27.69 14.62 -44.44
CA PHE A 5 27.87 14.06 -43.09
C PHE A 5 26.71 13.21 -42.56
N VAL A 6 25.57 13.15 -43.28
CA VAL A 6 24.38 12.37 -42.86
C VAL A 6 24.32 10.97 -43.49
N ALA A 7 25.19 10.66 -44.46
CA ALA A 7 25.18 9.37 -45.15
C ALA A 7 26.06 8.26 -44.51
N ALA A 8 26.99 8.60 -43.61
CA ALA A 8 28.02 7.64 -43.15
C ALA A 8 27.67 6.83 -41.88
N ALA A 9 26.54 7.10 -41.21
CA ALA A 9 26.16 6.41 -39.97
C ALA A 9 25.00 5.41 -40.12
N ARG A 10 24.49 5.21 -41.34
CA ARG A 10 23.38 4.28 -41.64
C ARG A 10 23.81 2.91 -42.20
N ASP A 11 25.09 2.71 -42.50
CA ASP A 11 25.59 1.50 -43.17
C ASP A 11 26.30 0.47 -42.26
N THR A 12 26.52 0.77 -40.97
CA THR A 12 27.32 -0.11 -40.10
C THR A 12 26.52 -1.12 -39.27
N VAL A 13 25.18 -1.08 -39.29
CA VAL A 13 24.34 -2.05 -38.53
C VAL A 13 23.68 -3.11 -39.42
N LYS A 14 23.78 -2.97 -40.76
CA LYS A 14 23.23 -3.95 -41.72
C LYS A 14 24.15 -5.13 -42.07
N ALA A 15 25.35 -5.22 -41.47
CA ALA A 15 26.37 -6.20 -41.87
C ALA A 15 26.67 -7.32 -40.85
N ALA A 16 25.85 -7.52 -39.81
CA ALA A 16 26.08 -8.57 -38.80
C ALA A 16 25.00 -9.67 -38.72
N ALA A 17 24.08 -9.74 -39.69
CA ALA A 17 23.01 -10.74 -39.70
C ALA A 17 22.91 -11.45 -41.05
N MET A 18 24.03 -11.94 -41.58
CA MET A 18 24.00 -12.88 -42.72
C MET A 18 25.28 -13.71 -42.78
N ARG A 19 25.21 -14.94 -42.24
CA ARG A 19 25.78 -16.20 -42.78
C ARG A 19 26.08 -17.19 -41.64
N ARG A 20 25.18 -18.14 -41.43
CA ARG A 20 25.49 -19.57 -41.49
C ARG A 20 24.22 -20.36 -41.80
N ARG A 21 24.14 -20.73 -43.08
CA ARG A 21 23.46 -21.90 -43.67
C ARG A 21 23.70 -23.16 -42.81
N SER A 22 22.93 -24.24 -42.82
CA SER A 22 21.64 -24.67 -43.36
C SER A 22 21.57 -26.15 -42.94
N SER A 23 20.44 -26.65 -42.47
CA SER A 23 20.05 -28.06 -42.64
C SER A 23 18.53 -28.15 -42.65
N LEU A 24 18.01 -28.48 -43.84
CA LEU A 24 16.64 -28.91 -44.16
C LEU A 24 16.20 -30.03 -43.19
N ALA A 25 14.92 -30.27 -42.88
CA ALA A 25 13.80 -30.36 -43.81
C ALA A 25 12.42 -30.19 -43.15
N LEU A 26 11.47 -29.76 -44.01
CA LEU A 26 10.02 -29.92 -44.00
C LEU A 26 9.43 -30.98 -43.04
N VAL A 27 8.36 -30.62 -42.32
CA VAL A 27 6.96 -30.91 -42.74
C VAL A 27 6.04 -29.83 -42.17
N LEU A 28 5.37 -29.09 -43.05
CA LEU A 28 4.21 -28.25 -42.76
C LEU A 28 2.98 -29.05 -43.19
N SER A 29 2.00 -29.26 -42.31
CA SER A 29 0.60 -29.49 -42.70
C SER A 29 -0.34 -29.21 -41.53
N ALA A 30 -1.29 -28.32 -41.81
CA ALA A 30 -2.28 -27.80 -40.91
C ALA A 30 -3.37 -28.83 -40.54
N LEU A 31 -3.88 -28.74 -39.32
CA LEU A 31 -5.29 -29.01 -39.04
C LEU A 31 -5.78 -28.03 -37.98
N THR A 32 -6.66 -27.12 -38.42
CA THR A 32 -7.58 -26.38 -37.57
C THR A 32 -8.68 -27.32 -37.05
N LEU A 33 -9.28 -26.90 -35.94
CA LEU A 33 -10.53 -27.39 -35.32
C LEU A 33 -10.41 -28.61 -34.38
N ALA A 34 -10.07 -28.30 -33.13
CA ALA A 34 -10.91 -28.69 -32.01
C ALA A 34 -10.80 -27.62 -30.93
N GLY A 35 -11.95 -27.09 -30.49
CA GLY A 35 -12.04 -26.23 -29.32
C GLY A 35 -11.61 -27.01 -28.08
N CYS A 36 -10.31 -27.03 -27.81
CA CYS A 36 -9.82 -27.27 -26.48
C CYS A 36 -9.91 -25.92 -25.77
N ALA A 37 -10.94 -25.77 -24.95
CA ALA A 37 -10.95 -24.80 -23.88
C ALA A 37 -9.55 -24.72 -23.30
N GLN A 38 -8.96 -23.53 -23.30
CA GLN A 38 -7.77 -23.23 -22.53
C GLN A 38 -8.10 -23.61 -21.09
N ARG A 39 -7.80 -24.85 -20.71
CA ARG A 39 -7.76 -25.23 -19.31
C ARG A 39 -6.71 -24.29 -18.73
N PRO A 40 -7.07 -23.42 -17.75
CA PRO A 40 -6.05 -22.66 -17.09
C PRO A 40 -5.07 -23.68 -16.55
N VAL A 41 -3.82 -23.61 -17.01
CA VAL A 41 -2.73 -24.27 -16.29
C VAL A 41 -2.88 -23.77 -14.87
N ALA A 42 -3.13 -24.66 -13.92
CA ALA A 42 -3.27 -24.33 -12.51
C ALA A 42 -1.91 -23.81 -12.02
N GLY A 43 -1.60 -22.56 -12.34
CA GLY A 43 -0.51 -21.82 -11.77
C GLY A 43 -0.81 -21.73 -10.29
N VAL A 44 0.08 -22.29 -9.47
CA VAL A 44 -0.11 -22.20 -8.03
C VAL A 44 0.02 -20.74 -7.66
N ASP A 45 -1.08 -20.16 -7.18
CA ASP A 45 -1.13 -18.79 -6.69
C ASP A 45 -0.01 -18.56 -5.67
N MET A 46 0.77 -17.48 -5.85
CA MET A 46 1.94 -17.15 -5.02
C MET A 46 1.55 -17.01 -3.55
N LEU A 47 0.39 -16.41 -3.26
CA LEU A 47 -0.14 -16.28 -1.91
C LEU A 47 -0.40 -17.67 -1.30
N THR A 48 -1.01 -18.57 -2.07
CA THR A 48 -1.24 -19.96 -1.67
C THR A 48 0.07 -20.72 -1.41
N MET A 49 1.12 -20.51 -2.23
CA MET A 49 2.43 -21.13 -2.00
C MET A 49 3.10 -20.65 -0.70
N LEU A 50 3.12 -19.33 -0.49
CA LEU A 50 3.69 -18.73 0.72
C LEU A 50 2.92 -19.13 1.98
N ALA A 51 1.59 -19.20 1.90
CA ALA A 51 0.75 -19.68 2.99
C ALA A 51 1.08 -21.14 3.37
N LYS A 52 1.25 -22.03 2.37
CA LYS A 52 1.63 -23.43 2.60
C LYS A 52 2.99 -23.57 3.29
N ALA A 53 3.95 -22.71 2.97
CA ALA A 53 5.27 -22.73 3.60
C ALA A 53 5.21 -22.49 5.13
N ARG A 54 4.19 -21.76 5.61
CA ARG A 54 3.97 -21.44 7.02
C ARG A 54 2.91 -22.30 7.71
N ALA A 55 2.26 -23.22 7.00
CA ALA A 55 1.10 -23.97 7.49
C ALA A 55 1.39 -24.86 8.73
N HIS A 56 2.65 -25.23 8.97
CA HIS A 56 3.07 -26.00 10.14
C HIS A 56 3.20 -25.16 11.42
N GLN A 57 3.13 -23.83 11.31
CA GLN A 57 3.28 -22.89 12.42
C GLN A 57 1.91 -22.49 12.98
N THR A 58 1.83 -22.26 14.29
CA THR A 58 0.66 -21.64 14.92
C THR A 58 0.49 -20.18 14.46
N PRO A 59 -0.72 -19.60 14.52
CA PRO A 59 -0.93 -18.19 14.16
C PRO A 59 -0.01 -17.21 14.90
N ALA A 60 0.28 -17.46 16.18
CA ALA A 60 1.20 -16.64 16.95
C ALA A 60 2.65 -16.73 16.43
N GLN A 61 3.11 -17.92 16.04
CA GLN A 61 4.43 -18.10 15.44
C GLN A 61 4.52 -17.43 14.06
N GLN A 62 3.49 -17.58 13.22
CA GLN A 62 3.44 -16.92 11.91
C GLN A 62 3.49 -15.40 12.06
N ARG A 63 2.74 -14.84 13.02
CA ARG A 63 2.74 -13.40 13.33
C ARG A 63 4.11 -12.91 13.79
N ALA A 64 4.76 -13.64 14.68
CA ALA A 64 6.10 -13.30 15.17
C ALA A 64 7.15 -13.33 14.04
N ALA A 65 7.10 -14.35 13.17
CA ALA A 65 7.96 -14.46 11.99
C ALA A 65 7.72 -13.29 11.03
N MET A 66 6.46 -13.01 10.68
CA MET A 66 6.09 -11.85 9.85
C MET A 66 6.65 -10.53 10.39
N VAL A 67 6.55 -10.26 11.69
CA VAL A 67 7.11 -9.05 12.31
C VAL A 67 8.63 -9.00 12.22
N ALA A 68 9.30 -10.14 12.41
CA ALA A 68 10.75 -10.23 12.29
C ALA A 68 11.22 -9.97 10.86
N ASP A 69 10.53 -10.56 9.87
CA ASP A 69 10.82 -10.40 8.45
C ASP A 69 10.67 -8.94 8.01
N ILE A 70 9.54 -8.29 8.32
CA ILE A 70 9.30 -6.88 8.01
C ILE A 70 10.43 -5.99 8.56
N ARG A 71 10.85 -6.23 9.80
CA ARG A 71 11.91 -5.44 10.43
C ARG A 71 13.27 -5.69 9.78
N ALA A 72 13.56 -6.92 9.38
CA ALA A 72 14.79 -7.26 8.67
C ALA A 72 14.82 -6.59 7.30
N ASP A 73 13.71 -6.62 6.56
CA ASP A 73 13.59 -6.01 5.24
C ASP A 73 13.75 -4.49 5.29
N ILE A 74 13.08 -3.81 6.24
CA ILE A 74 13.23 -2.37 6.44
C ILE A 74 14.70 -2.02 6.76
N ARG A 75 15.34 -2.77 7.67
CA ARG A 75 16.75 -2.53 8.03
C ARG A 75 17.73 -2.78 6.88
N SER A 76 17.46 -3.79 6.06
CA SER A 76 18.27 -4.10 4.88
C SER A 76 18.17 -3.00 3.81
N ASN A 77 16.98 -2.38 3.66
CA ASN A 77 16.78 -1.26 2.74
C ASN A 77 17.43 0.03 3.26
N ASP A 78 17.09 0.44 4.49
CA ASP A 78 17.78 1.53 5.18
C ASP A 78 17.74 1.32 6.70
N PRO A 79 18.90 1.09 7.37
CA PRO A 79 18.97 0.96 8.81
C PRO A 79 18.40 2.16 9.58
N ALA A 80 18.44 3.37 9.00
CA ALA A 80 17.88 4.57 9.62
C ALA A 80 16.34 4.56 9.70
N ALA A 81 15.68 3.69 8.95
CA ALA A 81 14.24 3.49 9.01
C ALA A 81 13.78 2.63 10.20
N ASP A 82 14.69 1.93 10.90
CA ASP A 82 14.40 1.20 12.14
C ASP A 82 14.25 2.14 13.34
N THR A 83 13.25 3.00 13.26
CA THR A 83 12.98 4.06 14.23
C THR A 83 12.23 3.54 15.47
N PRO A 84 12.24 4.30 16.58
CA PRO A 84 11.38 4.00 17.72
C PRO A 84 9.88 3.94 17.36
N ALA A 85 9.43 4.73 16.38
CA ALA A 85 8.06 4.68 15.89
C ALA A 85 7.76 3.35 15.17
N LEU A 86 8.69 2.84 14.36
CA LEU A 86 8.57 1.52 13.74
C LEU A 86 8.53 0.41 14.79
N ALA A 87 9.38 0.48 15.81
CA ALA A 87 9.37 -0.49 16.90
C ALA A 87 8.00 -0.56 17.61
N ARG A 88 7.34 0.59 17.84
CA ARG A 88 5.97 0.64 18.40
C ARG A 88 4.93 0.04 17.44
N ALA A 89 5.02 0.36 16.15
CA ALA A 89 4.11 -0.20 15.14
C ALA A 89 4.24 -1.74 15.02
N LEU A 90 5.47 -2.26 15.00
CA LEU A 90 5.73 -3.69 14.95
C LEU A 90 5.31 -4.42 16.23
N ALA A 91 5.51 -3.79 17.40
CA ALA A 91 5.00 -4.32 18.66
C ALA A 91 3.47 -4.45 18.65
N ALA A 92 2.76 -3.44 18.14
CA ALA A 92 1.32 -3.49 17.94
C ALA A 92 0.91 -4.63 17.01
N ILE A 93 1.48 -4.69 15.81
CA ILE A 93 1.22 -5.72 14.80
C ILE A 93 1.48 -7.13 15.38
N GLY A 94 2.51 -7.29 16.21
CA GLY A 94 2.86 -8.55 16.88
C GLY A 94 1.81 -9.07 17.89
N THR A 95 0.87 -8.23 18.32
CA THR A 95 -0.19 -8.60 19.28
C THR A 95 -1.56 -8.79 18.65
N ILE A 96 -1.80 -8.21 17.48
CA ILE A 96 -3.13 -8.17 16.86
C ILE A 96 -3.33 -9.40 15.97
N PRO A 97 -4.37 -10.23 16.19
CA PRO A 97 -4.65 -11.41 15.37
C PRO A 97 -5.19 -10.98 13.99
N ARG A 98 -4.30 -10.77 13.02
CA ARG A 98 -4.64 -10.32 11.66
C ARG A 98 -5.62 -11.27 10.95
N GLU A 99 -5.61 -12.56 11.29
CA GLU A 99 -6.55 -13.58 10.80
C GLU A 99 -8.01 -13.27 11.11
N ASP A 100 -8.30 -12.42 12.10
CA ASP A 100 -9.66 -12.01 12.45
C ASP A 100 -10.17 -10.83 11.60
N PHE A 101 -9.30 -10.25 10.75
CA PHE A 101 -9.61 -9.14 9.85
C PHE A 101 -9.73 -9.57 8.38
N VAL A 102 -9.54 -10.86 8.08
CA VAL A 102 -9.73 -11.45 6.76
C VAL A 102 -10.93 -12.40 6.75
N ASP A 103 -11.39 -12.77 5.56
CA ASP A 103 -12.41 -13.81 5.40
C ASP A 103 -11.82 -15.22 5.63
N ALA A 104 -12.68 -16.25 5.61
CA ALA A 104 -12.25 -17.62 5.83
C ALA A 104 -11.18 -18.11 4.82
N ARG A 105 -11.16 -17.56 3.60
CA ARG A 105 -10.22 -17.93 2.54
C ARG A 105 -8.84 -17.30 2.79
N GLY A 106 -8.81 -16.07 3.30
CA GLY A 106 -7.59 -15.35 3.63
C GLY A 106 -6.89 -15.85 4.91
N ARG A 107 -7.59 -16.50 5.84
CA ARG A 107 -7.03 -16.88 7.15
C ARG A 107 -5.71 -17.65 7.08
N ALA A 108 -5.57 -18.60 6.15
CA ALA A 108 -4.35 -19.39 6.00
C ALA A 108 -3.15 -18.55 5.54
N ALA A 109 -3.41 -17.41 4.89
CA ALA A 109 -2.40 -16.50 4.39
C ALA A 109 -2.33 -15.19 5.19
N ALA A 110 -3.04 -15.08 6.33
CA ALA A 110 -3.20 -13.83 7.08
C ALA A 110 -1.87 -13.14 7.45
N TYR A 111 -0.80 -13.93 7.59
CA TYR A 111 0.55 -13.51 7.98
C TYR A 111 1.57 -13.60 6.86
N VAL A 112 1.12 -13.78 5.62
CA VAL A 112 1.94 -13.53 4.42
C VAL A 112 1.94 -12.04 4.16
N ASP A 113 3.10 -11.50 3.82
CA ASP A 113 3.28 -10.06 3.58
C ASP A 113 2.76 -9.63 2.21
N LEU A 114 1.45 -9.82 2.00
CA LEU A 114 0.73 -9.52 0.77
C LEU A 114 -0.67 -9.00 1.11
N PRO A 115 -1.25 -8.12 0.26
CA PRO A 115 -2.63 -7.70 0.40
C PRO A 115 -3.59 -8.88 0.16
N GLN A 116 -4.76 -8.83 0.79
CA GLN A 116 -5.78 -9.88 0.67
C GLN A 116 -7.16 -9.28 0.42
N ASP A 117 -7.98 -9.95 -0.38
CA ASP A 117 -9.37 -9.52 -0.62
C ASP A 117 -10.19 -9.54 0.68
N ILE A 118 -11.00 -8.51 0.88
CA ILE A 118 -11.93 -8.39 2.02
C ILE A 118 -13.38 -8.20 1.56
N GLY A 119 -13.67 -8.55 0.30
CA GLY A 119 -14.93 -8.28 -0.37
C GLY A 119 -15.09 -6.83 -0.83
N HIS A 120 -16.20 -6.57 -1.51
CA HIS A 120 -16.57 -5.24 -2.03
C HIS A 120 -15.53 -4.60 -2.96
N GLY A 121 -14.65 -5.40 -3.59
CA GLY A 121 -13.57 -4.91 -4.44
C GLY A 121 -12.44 -4.23 -3.66
N GLN A 122 -12.33 -4.47 -2.35
CA GLN A 122 -11.34 -3.87 -1.48
C GLN A 122 -10.40 -4.93 -0.92
N THR A 123 -9.23 -4.49 -0.48
CA THR A 123 -8.19 -5.34 0.10
C THR A 123 -7.80 -4.83 1.49
N ILE A 124 -7.39 -5.76 2.36
CA ILE A 124 -6.57 -5.41 3.52
C ILE A 124 -5.13 -5.24 3.03
N SER A 125 -4.50 -4.10 3.32
CA SER A 125 -3.09 -3.82 2.96
C SER A 125 -2.15 -4.85 3.60
N ASP A 126 -1.03 -5.13 2.95
CA ASP A 126 0.01 -5.99 3.51
C ASP A 126 0.51 -5.45 4.87
N PRO A 127 0.90 -6.35 5.79
CA PRO A 127 1.46 -6.01 7.09
C PRO A 127 2.63 -5.01 7.06
N TYR A 128 3.53 -5.12 6.07
CA TYR A 128 4.67 -4.24 5.91
C TYR A 128 4.26 -2.78 5.70
N VAL A 129 3.36 -2.53 4.74
CA VAL A 129 2.81 -1.19 4.48
C VAL A 129 2.08 -0.64 5.69
N VAL A 130 1.31 -1.47 6.41
CA VAL A 130 0.66 -1.06 7.68
C VAL A 130 1.70 -0.62 8.72
N ALA A 131 2.81 -1.34 8.86
CA ALA A 131 3.89 -0.99 9.77
C ALA A 131 4.52 0.36 9.39
N VAL A 132 4.84 0.54 8.11
CA VAL A 132 5.48 1.76 7.58
C VAL A 132 4.55 2.97 7.70
N MET A 133 3.27 2.85 7.32
CA MET A 133 2.29 3.94 7.43
C MET A 133 2.11 4.37 8.88
N THR A 134 1.97 3.42 9.80
CA THR A 134 1.85 3.69 11.24
C THR A 134 3.09 4.39 11.78
N ALA A 135 4.28 3.90 11.44
CA ALA A 135 5.55 4.47 11.89
C ALA A 135 5.75 5.90 11.34
N ALA A 136 5.36 6.14 10.08
CA ALA A 136 5.56 7.41 9.41
C ALA A 136 4.71 8.56 9.96
N LEU A 137 3.62 8.27 10.69
CA LEU A 137 2.91 9.28 11.48
C LEU A 137 3.78 9.85 12.61
N ASP A 138 4.73 9.06 13.11
CA ASP A 138 5.66 9.40 14.20
C ASP A 138 4.93 10.09 15.38
N LEU A 139 3.88 9.41 15.85
CA LEU A 139 3.01 9.88 16.92
C LEU A 139 3.75 9.92 18.27
N PRO A 140 3.38 10.82 19.20
CA PRO A 140 3.90 10.87 20.55
C PRO A 140 3.93 9.51 21.26
N ALA A 141 5.04 9.22 21.95
CA ALA A 141 5.24 7.94 22.65
C ALA A 141 4.32 7.74 23.86
N ASP A 142 3.78 8.82 24.43
CA ASP A 142 2.80 8.80 25.52
C ASP A 142 1.38 8.40 25.06
N ARG A 143 1.21 8.10 23.76
CA ARG A 143 -0.04 7.71 23.12
C ARG A 143 -1.13 8.77 23.25
N SER A 144 -0.80 10.04 23.43
CA SER A 144 -1.79 11.14 23.56
C SER A 144 -2.47 11.53 22.24
N ALA A 145 -1.98 11.03 21.10
CA ALA A 145 -2.45 11.43 19.77
C ALA A 145 -3.91 11.08 19.48
N HIS A 146 -4.56 11.96 18.71
CA HIS A 146 -5.81 11.71 18.02
C HIS A 146 -5.56 11.49 16.52
N VAL A 147 -6.01 10.36 15.99
CA VAL A 147 -5.71 9.96 14.60
C VAL A 147 -6.98 9.77 13.78
N LEU A 148 -6.95 10.15 12.51
CA LEU A 148 -7.98 9.82 11.52
C LEU A 148 -7.47 8.71 10.58
N ASP A 149 -8.28 7.67 10.39
CA ASP A 149 -8.05 6.55 9.45
C ASP A 149 -9.12 6.60 8.35
N ILE A 150 -8.71 6.86 7.11
CA ILE A 150 -9.61 6.94 5.95
C ILE A 150 -9.38 5.74 5.03
N GLY A 151 -10.47 5.08 4.64
CA GLY A 151 -10.41 3.80 3.93
C GLY A 151 -10.23 2.65 4.91
N THR A 152 -11.02 2.64 5.98
CA THR A 152 -10.92 1.69 7.10
C THR A 152 -10.90 0.22 6.66
N GLY A 153 -11.65 -0.12 5.60
CA GLY A 153 -11.71 -1.48 5.05
C GLY A 153 -12.05 -2.52 6.12
N SER A 154 -11.11 -3.42 6.41
CA SER A 154 -11.30 -4.47 7.41
C SER A 154 -11.27 -3.98 8.86
N GLY A 155 -10.69 -2.79 9.10
CA GLY A 155 -10.40 -2.23 10.43
C GLY A 155 -9.04 -2.64 11.02
N TYR A 156 -8.18 -3.34 10.28
CA TYR A 156 -6.88 -3.80 10.80
C TYR A 156 -5.92 -2.64 11.10
N GLN A 157 -5.77 -1.68 10.18
CA GLN A 157 -4.94 -0.49 10.38
C GLN A 157 -5.43 0.31 11.60
N ALA A 158 -6.75 0.46 11.77
CA ALA A 158 -7.34 1.10 12.94
C ALA A 158 -7.04 0.36 14.26
N ALA A 159 -7.07 -0.97 14.26
CA ALA A 159 -6.67 -1.76 15.43
C ALA A 159 -5.19 -1.51 15.79
N VAL A 160 -4.31 -1.42 14.80
CA VAL A 160 -2.90 -1.05 15.00
C VAL A 160 -2.79 0.37 15.57
N LEU A 161 -3.45 1.36 14.96
CA LEU A 161 -3.45 2.75 15.42
C LEU A 161 -3.97 2.90 16.86
N ALA A 162 -5.01 2.15 17.24
CA ALA A 162 -5.58 2.21 18.58
C ALA A 162 -4.62 1.75 19.70
N THR A 163 -3.57 1.00 19.35
CA THR A 163 -2.53 0.61 20.32
C THR A 163 -1.47 1.70 20.53
N VAL A 164 -1.33 2.64 19.59
CA VAL A 164 -0.29 3.69 19.62
C VAL A 164 -0.85 5.11 19.78
N ALA A 165 -2.16 5.28 19.69
CA ALA A 165 -2.88 6.55 19.85
C ALA A 165 -3.91 6.48 20.98
N ALA A 166 -4.39 7.64 21.44
CA ALA A 166 -5.41 7.75 22.47
C ALA A 166 -6.80 7.50 21.89
N ARG A 167 -7.04 7.99 20.68
CA ARG A 167 -8.32 7.92 19.96
C ARG A 167 -8.08 7.75 18.47
N VAL A 168 -8.95 7.00 17.82
CA VAL A 168 -8.92 6.81 16.37
C VAL A 168 -10.32 7.01 15.79
N ALA A 169 -10.45 7.99 14.89
CA ALA A 169 -11.63 8.24 14.10
C ALA A 169 -11.50 7.52 12.75
N LEU A 170 -12.54 6.82 12.31
CA LEU A 170 -12.53 5.98 11.10
C LEU A 170 -13.59 6.47 10.13
N VAL A 171 -13.22 6.66 8.86
CA VAL A 171 -14.16 6.98 7.77
C VAL A 171 -14.02 5.96 6.65
N GLU A 172 -15.15 5.33 6.31
CA GLU A 172 -15.25 4.30 5.27
C GLU A 172 -16.43 4.58 4.35
N ILE A 173 -16.18 4.64 3.03
CA ILE A 173 -17.18 4.98 2.04
C ILE A 173 -18.10 3.80 1.72
N VAL A 174 -17.59 2.58 1.82
CA VAL A 174 -18.34 1.33 1.62
C VAL A 174 -19.08 0.99 2.92
N ALA A 175 -20.33 1.41 3.01
CA ALA A 175 -21.14 1.26 4.23
C ALA A 175 -21.20 -0.17 4.83
N PRO A 176 -21.24 -1.27 4.05
CA PRO A 176 -21.08 -2.62 4.59
C PRO A 176 -19.76 -2.84 5.35
N LEU A 177 -18.62 -2.41 4.78
CA LEU A 177 -17.31 -2.52 5.41
C LEU A 177 -17.24 -1.69 6.69
N ALA A 178 -17.78 -0.47 6.68
CA ALA A 178 -17.86 0.39 7.87
C ALA A 178 -18.58 -0.32 9.04
N ARG A 179 -19.74 -0.95 8.76
CA ARG A 179 -20.50 -1.71 9.77
C ARG A 179 -19.73 -2.94 10.26
N MET A 180 -19.09 -3.67 9.35
CA MET A 180 -18.29 -4.85 9.68
C MET A 180 -17.08 -4.50 10.56
N ALA A 181 -16.33 -3.46 10.20
CA ALA A 181 -15.20 -2.95 10.97
C ALA A 181 -15.66 -2.48 12.36
N ALA A 182 -16.72 -1.68 12.45
CA ALA A 182 -17.27 -1.23 13.73
C ALA A 182 -17.67 -2.40 14.65
N ALA A 183 -18.39 -3.39 14.11
CA ALA A 183 -18.80 -4.56 14.88
C ALA A 183 -17.61 -5.42 15.34
N ARG A 184 -16.61 -5.61 14.46
CA ARG A 184 -15.37 -6.34 14.76
C ARG A 184 -14.57 -5.65 15.86
N LEU A 185 -14.27 -4.37 15.69
CA LEU A 185 -13.45 -3.58 16.62
C LEU A 185 -14.12 -3.48 18.00
N ARG A 186 -15.44 -3.31 18.05
CA ARG A 186 -16.22 -3.36 19.30
C ARG A 186 -16.11 -4.71 19.99
N ARG A 187 -16.27 -5.82 19.26
CA ARG A 187 -16.15 -7.19 19.81
C ARG A 187 -14.74 -7.46 20.36
N MET A 188 -13.72 -6.87 19.75
CA MET A 188 -12.32 -6.98 20.17
C MET A 188 -11.94 -6.01 21.30
N GLY A 189 -12.87 -5.16 21.76
CA GLY A 189 -12.64 -4.27 22.90
C GLY A 189 -11.95 -2.94 22.57
N TYR A 190 -11.88 -2.54 21.30
CA TYR A 190 -11.31 -1.23 20.91
C TYR A 190 -12.30 -0.08 21.18
N ALA A 191 -12.44 0.29 22.46
CA ALA A 191 -13.38 1.31 22.92
C ALA A 191 -13.02 2.75 22.50
N THR A 192 -11.76 3.00 22.13
CA THR A 192 -11.24 4.31 21.72
C THR A 192 -11.39 4.58 20.21
N VAL A 193 -12.05 3.66 19.50
CA VAL A 193 -12.28 3.72 18.06
C VAL A 193 -13.71 4.16 17.79
N THR A 194 -13.87 5.17 16.93
CA THR A 194 -15.19 5.60 16.45
C THR A 194 -15.26 5.47 14.93
N VAL A 195 -16.29 4.79 14.42
CA VAL A 195 -16.44 4.49 12.98
C VAL A 195 -17.63 5.23 12.40
N ARG A 196 -17.43 5.84 11.23
CA ARG A 196 -18.48 6.46 10.42
C ARG A 196 -18.45 5.95 8.98
N ALA A 197 -19.61 5.54 8.49
CA ALA A 197 -19.80 5.37 7.06
C ALA A 197 -19.93 6.76 6.41
N GLY A 198 -19.10 7.09 5.43
CA GLY A 198 -19.12 8.40 4.81
C GLY A 198 -17.97 8.66 3.84
N ASP A 199 -18.01 9.82 3.20
CA ASP A 199 -17.00 10.24 2.25
C ASP A 199 -15.73 10.72 2.97
N GLY A 200 -14.63 9.96 2.78
CA GLY A 200 -13.32 10.27 3.33
C GLY A 200 -12.72 11.57 2.81
N PHE A 201 -13.13 12.05 1.63
CA PHE A 201 -12.65 13.31 1.04
C PHE A 201 -12.87 14.50 1.98
N LEU A 202 -13.98 14.48 2.72
CA LEU A 202 -14.40 15.54 3.63
C LEU A 202 -13.69 15.46 5.00
N GLY A 203 -12.89 14.41 5.26
CA GLY A 203 -12.36 14.13 6.58
C GLY A 203 -13.47 13.90 7.60
N TRP A 204 -13.25 14.33 8.85
CA TRP A 204 -14.26 14.36 9.91
C TRP A 204 -14.16 15.67 10.72
N PRO A 205 -14.76 16.76 10.23
CA PRO A 205 -14.66 18.09 10.85
C PRO A 205 -15.05 18.11 12.33
N GLU A 206 -16.07 17.35 12.72
CA GLU A 206 -16.58 17.30 14.10
C GLU A 206 -15.62 16.60 15.09
N GLN A 207 -14.63 15.85 14.58
CA GLN A 207 -13.59 15.20 15.39
C GLN A 207 -12.21 15.85 15.20
N ALA A 208 -12.08 16.82 14.29
CA ALA A 208 -10.86 17.58 14.12
C ALA A 208 -10.55 18.43 15.37
N PRO A 209 -9.27 18.80 15.59
CA PRO A 209 -8.11 18.52 14.75
C PRO A 209 -7.39 17.20 15.08
N PHE A 210 -6.65 16.66 14.11
CA PHE A 210 -5.91 15.40 14.23
C PHE A 210 -4.40 15.60 14.32
N ASP A 211 -3.73 14.78 15.14
CA ASP A 211 -2.25 14.69 15.20
C ASP A 211 -1.68 13.92 14.02
N GLY A 212 -2.44 12.94 13.51
CA GLY A 212 -2.07 12.12 12.37
C GLY A 212 -3.28 11.74 11.53
N ILE A 213 -3.08 11.61 10.22
CA ILE A 213 -4.10 11.12 9.29
C ILE A 213 -3.46 10.04 8.40
N VAL A 214 -4.09 8.87 8.34
CA VAL A 214 -3.72 7.79 7.44
C VAL A 214 -4.81 7.66 6.39
N VAL A 215 -4.39 7.53 5.13
CA VAL A 215 -5.31 7.30 4.02
C VAL A 215 -4.85 6.07 3.25
N ALA A 216 -5.64 5.01 3.31
CA ALA A 216 -5.37 3.72 2.67
C ALA A 216 -5.98 3.61 1.26
N ALA A 217 -5.95 4.72 0.49
CA ALA A 217 -6.39 4.75 -0.89
C ALA A 217 -5.67 5.85 -1.68
N SER A 218 -5.39 5.59 -2.95
CA SER A 218 -4.57 6.45 -3.82
C SER A 218 -5.35 7.64 -4.37
N ALA A 219 -4.74 8.82 -4.38
CA ALA A 219 -5.26 10.00 -5.07
C ALA A 219 -4.18 10.76 -5.87
N THR A 220 -4.62 11.71 -6.69
CA THR A 220 -3.72 12.61 -7.45
C THR A 220 -3.15 13.73 -6.58
N ALA A 221 -3.86 14.12 -5.51
CA ALA A 221 -3.44 15.11 -4.55
C ALA A 221 -4.13 14.86 -3.19
N VAL A 222 -3.56 15.41 -2.11
CA VAL A 222 -4.19 15.38 -0.79
C VAL A 222 -5.44 16.28 -0.81
N PRO A 223 -6.62 15.80 -0.39
CA PRO A 223 -7.79 16.64 -0.25
C PRO A 223 -7.56 17.77 0.76
N GLN A 224 -7.86 19.01 0.38
CA GLN A 224 -7.70 20.18 1.24
C GLN A 224 -8.43 20.06 2.60
N PRO A 225 -9.64 19.47 2.70
CA PRO A 225 -10.28 19.27 4.00
C PRO A 225 -9.44 18.47 4.99
N LEU A 226 -8.62 17.52 4.52
CA LEU A 226 -7.72 16.75 5.40
C LEU A 226 -6.56 17.61 5.90
N VAL A 227 -6.03 18.48 5.05
CA VAL A 227 -4.99 19.45 5.43
C VAL A 227 -5.53 20.42 6.47
N ASP A 228 -6.75 20.92 6.29
CA ASP A 228 -7.39 21.87 7.19
C ASP A 228 -7.62 21.26 8.58
N GLN A 229 -7.96 19.97 8.63
CA GLN A 229 -8.23 19.23 9.87
C GLN A 229 -6.96 18.69 10.57
N LEU A 230 -5.79 18.74 9.92
CA LEU A 230 -4.53 18.34 10.50
C LEU A 230 -3.96 19.46 11.39
N LYS A 231 -3.42 19.12 12.57
CA LYS A 231 -2.67 20.07 13.41
C LYS A 231 -1.38 20.52 12.71
N VAL A 232 -0.89 21.72 13.03
CA VAL A 232 0.48 22.13 12.69
C VAL A 232 1.46 21.15 13.33
N GLY A 233 2.44 20.68 12.57
CA GLY A 233 3.37 19.61 12.98
C GLY A 233 2.79 18.19 12.86
N GLY A 234 1.47 18.06 12.67
CA GLY A 234 0.83 16.79 12.38
C GLY A 234 1.22 16.23 11.02
N ARG A 235 0.96 14.93 10.82
CA ARG A 235 1.39 14.22 9.60
C ARG A 235 0.23 13.52 8.90
N ILE A 236 0.18 13.65 7.57
CA ILE A 236 -0.66 12.82 6.69
C ILE A 236 0.23 11.78 6.01
N VAL A 237 -0.20 10.52 6.00
CA VAL A 237 0.43 9.45 5.22
C VAL A 237 -0.57 8.92 4.21
N MET A 238 -0.27 9.10 2.92
CA MET A 238 -1.19 8.80 1.83
C MET A 238 -0.43 8.44 0.55
N PRO A 239 -0.90 7.45 -0.23
CA PRO A 239 -0.37 7.20 -1.57
C PRO A 239 -0.86 8.28 -2.54
N ILE A 240 0.09 8.98 -3.15
CA ILE A 240 -0.14 10.07 -4.10
C ILE A 240 0.62 9.82 -5.38
N GLY A 241 -0.03 10.04 -6.52
CA GLY A 241 0.64 10.00 -7.81
C GLY A 241 -0.31 10.31 -8.97
N PRO A 242 0.23 10.47 -10.17
CA PRO A 242 -0.56 10.95 -11.30
C PRO A 242 -1.40 9.85 -11.98
N SER A 243 -1.15 8.57 -11.65
CA SER A 243 -1.98 7.43 -12.06
C SER A 243 -2.09 6.40 -10.94
N ASP A 244 -3.11 5.54 -11.02
CA ASP A 244 -3.35 4.41 -10.11
C ASP A 244 -2.20 3.38 -10.08
N THR A 245 -1.42 3.32 -11.15
CA THR A 245 -0.24 2.44 -11.30
C THR A 245 1.08 3.14 -11.03
N SER A 246 1.08 4.45 -10.73
CA SER A 246 2.29 5.24 -10.50
C SER A 246 2.18 6.14 -9.27
N THR A 247 1.70 5.59 -8.16
CA THR A 247 1.67 6.28 -6.85
C THR A 247 2.91 6.01 -6.00
N GLN A 248 3.26 6.98 -5.17
CA GLN A 248 4.24 6.84 -4.09
C GLN A 248 3.54 7.07 -2.76
N LEU A 249 3.90 6.28 -1.74
CA LEU A 249 3.49 6.56 -0.38
C LEU A 249 4.26 7.79 0.13
N LEU A 250 3.54 8.86 0.44
CA LEU A 250 4.12 10.10 0.96
C LEU A 250 3.78 10.26 2.44
N ARG A 251 4.79 10.61 3.24
CA ARG A 251 4.61 11.27 4.53
C ARG A 251 4.64 12.77 4.29
N MET A 252 3.62 13.47 4.79
CA MET A 252 3.46 14.91 4.62
C MET A 252 3.26 15.60 5.95
N THR A 253 4.16 16.51 6.34
CA THR A 253 4.07 17.25 7.60
C THR A 253 3.49 18.64 7.37
N LYS A 254 2.50 19.05 8.15
CA LYS A 254 1.91 20.40 8.04
C LYS A 254 2.80 21.46 8.70
N ARG A 255 3.27 22.42 7.91
CA ARG A 255 3.97 23.62 8.38
C ARG A 255 2.99 24.63 9.00
N ALA A 256 3.53 25.60 9.72
CA ALA A 256 2.75 26.65 10.37
C ALA A 256 1.99 27.55 9.38
N ASP A 257 2.48 27.68 8.14
CA ASP A 257 1.83 28.41 7.04
C ASP A 257 0.74 27.59 6.31
N GLY A 258 0.48 26.35 6.75
CA GLY A 258 -0.49 25.45 6.15
C GLY A 258 0.03 24.62 4.98
N THR A 259 1.26 24.84 4.51
CA THR A 259 1.89 24.03 3.46
C THR A 259 2.29 22.64 3.98
N LEU A 260 2.54 21.70 3.07
CA LEU A 260 2.92 20.33 3.39
C LEU A 260 4.36 20.04 2.94
N ASP A 261 5.22 19.66 3.88
CA ASP A 261 6.52 19.09 3.57
C ASP A 261 6.38 17.65 3.13
N ARG A 262 6.76 17.38 1.90
CA ARG A 262 6.61 16.06 1.30
C ARG A 262 7.87 15.25 1.51
N CYS A 263 7.66 14.00 1.88
CA CYS A 263 8.72 13.05 2.13
C CYS A 263 8.26 11.68 1.61
N PRO A 264 8.74 11.24 0.44
CA PRO A 264 8.37 9.95 -0.14
C PRO A 264 9.03 8.79 0.61
N LEU A 265 8.22 7.76 0.89
CA LEU A 265 8.67 6.53 1.54
C LEU A 265 9.01 5.44 0.51
N GLY A 266 8.40 5.50 -0.68
CA GLY A 266 8.65 4.59 -1.79
C GLY A 266 7.41 4.44 -2.68
N PRO A 267 7.53 3.74 -3.82
CA PRO A 267 6.39 3.33 -4.63
C PRO A 267 5.39 2.49 -3.82
N ALA A 268 4.10 2.69 -4.03
CA ALA A 268 3.07 1.86 -3.41
C ALA A 268 1.80 1.89 -4.25
N LEU A 269 1.08 0.77 -4.31
CA LEU A 269 -0.19 0.66 -5.05
C LEU A 269 -1.35 0.43 -4.08
N PHE A 270 -2.39 1.24 -4.20
CA PHE A 270 -3.60 1.13 -3.41
C PHE A 270 -4.83 1.26 -4.30
N VAL A 271 -5.98 0.84 -3.78
CA VAL A 271 -7.27 1.10 -4.42
C VAL A 271 -7.49 2.61 -4.57
N PRO A 272 -8.23 3.06 -5.61
CA PRO A 272 -8.50 4.48 -5.80
C PRO A 272 -9.27 5.10 -4.63
N PHE A 273 -8.87 6.30 -4.23
CA PHE A 273 -9.61 7.14 -3.29
C PHE A 273 -10.83 7.71 -4.00
N THR A 274 -12.01 7.22 -3.62
CA THR A 274 -13.29 7.59 -4.24
C THR A 274 -14.09 8.51 -3.32
N GLY A 275 -15.08 9.22 -3.90
CA GLY A 275 -15.80 10.30 -3.22
C GLY A 275 -15.36 11.69 -3.70
N GLY A 276 -16.03 12.72 -3.20
CA GLY A 276 -15.71 14.13 -3.42
C GLY A 276 -15.32 14.56 -4.85
N ARG A 277 -14.48 15.60 -4.93
CA ARG A 277 -13.96 16.17 -6.19
C ARG A 277 -12.53 15.72 -6.48
N VAL A 278 -12.21 14.46 -6.19
CA VAL A 278 -10.86 13.91 -6.45
C VAL A 278 -10.64 13.93 -7.97
N PRO A 279 -9.61 14.61 -8.48
CA PRO A 279 -9.34 14.57 -9.91
C PRO A 279 -9.05 13.13 -10.35
N PRO A 280 -9.60 12.69 -11.49
CA PRO A 280 -9.36 11.34 -11.98
C PRO A 280 -7.87 11.12 -12.25
N PHE A 281 -7.42 9.88 -12.08
CA PHE A 281 -6.08 9.48 -12.50
C PHE A 281 -5.90 9.67 -14.01
N ALA A 282 -4.71 10.14 -14.39
CA ALA A 282 -4.32 10.12 -15.80
C ALA A 282 -3.99 8.68 -16.21
N ALA A 283 -4.39 8.28 -17.42
CA ALA A 283 -4.25 6.89 -17.88
C ALA A 283 -2.78 6.42 -17.93
N ARG A 284 -1.83 7.33 -18.16
CA ARG A 284 -0.38 7.07 -18.18
C ARG A 284 0.37 8.31 -17.75
N ALA A 285 0.90 8.30 -16.54
CA ALA A 285 1.76 9.37 -16.04
C ALA A 285 2.75 8.81 -15.02
N LEU A 286 4.00 9.28 -15.08
CA LEU A 286 5.08 8.85 -14.20
C LEU A 286 5.12 9.71 -12.95
N THR A 287 5.42 9.09 -11.81
CA THR A 287 5.55 9.83 -10.55
C THR A 287 6.70 10.84 -10.60
N ASP A 288 6.48 11.99 -10.00
CA ASP A 288 7.53 12.99 -9.78
C ASP A 288 8.63 12.41 -8.88
N ARG A 289 9.88 12.47 -9.36
CA ARG A 289 11.08 12.01 -8.66
C ARG A 289 11.97 13.17 -8.18
N SER A 290 11.49 14.41 -8.28
CA SER A 290 12.23 15.60 -7.83
C SER A 290 12.27 15.72 -6.30
N ILE A 291 11.31 15.10 -5.60
CA ILE A 291 11.25 15.10 -4.14
C ILE A 291 12.16 13.98 -3.61
N PRO A 292 13.19 14.29 -2.79
CA PRO A 292 14.07 13.29 -2.21
C PRO A 292 13.31 12.36 -1.25
N LEU A 293 13.65 11.07 -1.26
CA LEU A 293 13.13 10.08 -0.33
C LEU A 293 13.36 10.48 1.15
N CYS A 294 12.49 10.02 2.05
CA CYS A 294 12.67 10.17 3.49
C CYS A 294 13.91 9.48 4.03
N PHE A 295 14.26 8.37 3.37
CA PHE A 295 15.35 7.48 3.72
C PHE A 295 16.24 7.35 2.48
N ARG A 296 17.44 6.83 2.64
CA ARG A 296 18.41 6.67 1.55
C ARG A 296 17.92 5.68 0.47
N ALA A 297 16.97 4.82 0.83
CA ALA A 297 16.33 3.86 -0.05
C ALA A 297 14.80 3.90 0.12
N PRO A 298 14.02 3.45 -0.88
CA PRO A 298 12.60 3.23 -0.68
C PRO A 298 12.40 2.12 0.37
N ILE A 299 11.52 2.40 1.33
CA ILE A 299 11.07 1.47 2.36
C ILE A 299 9.62 1.06 2.14
N VAL A 300 9.11 1.25 0.92
CA VAL A 300 7.90 0.63 0.39
C VAL A 300 8.21 0.27 -1.06
N GLY A 301 7.84 -0.94 -1.46
CA GLY A 301 8.09 -1.47 -2.80
C GLY A 301 6.78 -1.71 -3.56
N VAL A 302 6.90 -1.76 -4.89
CA VAL A 302 5.87 -2.38 -5.75
C VAL A 302 6.06 -3.89 -5.66
N LEU A 303 4.99 -4.63 -5.41
CA LEU A 303 4.91 -6.06 -5.70
C LEU A 303 4.51 -6.28 -7.16
#